data_AF-A0A7W1IAE6-F1
#
_entry.id   AF-A0A7W1IAE6-F1
#
_cell.length_a   1.000
_cell.length_b   1.000
_cell.length_c   1.000
_cell.angle_alpha   90.00
_cell.angle_beta   90.00
_cell.angle_gamma   90.00
#
_symmetry.space_group_name_H-M   'P 1'
#
loop_
_entity.id
_entity.type
_entity.pdbx_description
1 polymer ?
#
loop_
_entity_poly.entity_id
_entity_poly.type
_entity_poly.pdbx_seq_one_letter_code
_entity_poly.pdbx_strand_id
1 'polypeptide(L)'
;YARYPQYRTRTGGVVTLEARINDCFERSLNGHAIERSSSAMTDLVAYMWYISRGVPVDGKIAGQGIKPLSVQNGDTLRGQAIFAANCVACHGNNGGGSTVAPALWGAHSFNVGAAMARVQTASSFIRYNMPFDRPGVLDDQQSLDVAAYLSNRPRPDFRGKENDWPKGDAPPDVPYALKSAKSGS
;
A
#
# COMPACT_ATOMS: atom_id res chain seq x y z
N TYR A 1 9.41 -7.18 -13.26
CA TYR A 1 10.06 -8.48 -13.51
C TYR A 1 11.55 -8.46 -13.16
N ALA A 2 12.34 -7.56 -13.76
CA ALA A 2 13.81 -7.51 -13.71
C ALA A 2 14.50 -7.29 -12.34
N ARG A 3 13.78 -7.34 -11.21
CA ARG A 3 14.30 -7.11 -9.85
C ARG A 3 13.95 -8.22 -8.86
N TYR A 4 13.27 -9.26 -9.34
CA TYR A 4 12.91 -10.42 -8.54
C TYR A 4 13.73 -11.62 -9.02
N PRO A 5 14.19 -12.51 -8.12
CA PRO A 5 13.88 -12.54 -6.68
C PRO A 5 14.56 -11.42 -5.87
N GLN A 6 13.93 -10.99 -4.77
CA GLN A 6 14.42 -9.87 -3.94
C GLN A 6 14.32 -10.18 -2.45
N TYR A 7 15.32 -9.77 -1.67
CA TYR A 7 15.17 -9.71 -0.21
C TYR A 7 14.09 -8.70 0.21
N ARG A 8 13.22 -9.10 1.13
CA ARG A 8 12.17 -8.25 1.70
C ARG A 8 12.22 -8.31 3.22
N THR A 9 12.37 -7.15 3.84
CA THR A 9 12.42 -6.99 5.30
C THR A 9 11.16 -7.53 5.97
N ARG A 10 9.98 -7.24 5.40
CA ARG A 10 8.69 -7.73 5.90
C ARG A 10 8.65 -9.25 6.09
N THR A 11 9.17 -10.04 5.14
CA THR A 11 9.19 -11.51 5.23
C THR A 11 10.47 -12.03 5.89
N GLY A 12 11.47 -11.18 6.09
CA GLY A 12 12.79 -11.56 6.56
C GLY A 12 13.60 -12.40 5.57
N GLY A 13 13.16 -12.54 4.32
CA GLY A 13 13.74 -13.49 3.35
C GLY A 13 13.67 -13.03 1.90
N VAL A 14 14.23 -13.86 1.00
CA VAL A 14 14.17 -13.67 -0.45
C VAL A 14 12.82 -14.14 -0.97
N VAL A 15 12.13 -13.29 -1.74
CA VAL A 15 10.82 -13.60 -2.33
C VAL A 15 10.90 -13.55 -3.85
N THR A 16 10.14 -14.41 -4.53
CA THR A 16 9.97 -14.37 -5.99
C THR A 16 8.91 -13.34 -6.39
N LEU A 17 8.75 -13.12 -7.70
CA LEU A 17 7.71 -12.21 -8.21
C LEU A 17 6.30 -12.76 -7.94
N GLU A 18 6.12 -14.07 -8.11
CA GLU A 18 4.85 -14.77 -7.86
C GLU A 18 4.46 -14.67 -6.39
N ALA A 19 5.42 -14.86 -5.48
CA ALA A 19 5.19 -14.67 -4.05
C ALA A 19 4.79 -13.21 -3.76
N ARG A 20 5.43 -12.23 -4.41
CA ARG A 20 5.08 -10.82 -4.27
C ARG A 20 3.68 -10.49 -4.83
N ILE A 21 3.28 -11.13 -5.93
CA ILE A 21 1.93 -11.01 -6.50
C ILE A 21 0.92 -11.56 -5.50
N ASN A 22 1.15 -12.75 -4.95
CA ASN A 22 0.27 -13.32 -3.94
C ASN A 22 0.18 -12.46 -2.67
N ASP A 23 1.27 -11.84 -2.21
CA ASP A 23 1.21 -10.84 -1.14
C ASP A 23 0.25 -9.67 -1.47
N CYS A 24 0.15 -9.26 -2.74
CA CYS A 24 -0.81 -8.24 -3.17
C CYS A 24 -2.25 -8.77 -3.13
N PHE A 25 -2.50 -9.98 -3.62
CA PHE A 25 -3.83 -10.60 -3.59
C PHE A 25 -4.34 -10.73 -2.15
N GLU A 26 -3.51 -11.24 -1.26
CA GLU A 26 -3.91 -11.50 0.13
C GLU A 26 -4.07 -10.22 0.94
N ARG A 27 -3.27 -9.18 0.68
CA ARG A 27 -3.27 -7.95 1.50
C ARG A 27 -4.05 -6.82 0.86
N SER A 28 -3.72 -6.49 -0.37
CA SER A 28 -4.30 -5.31 -1.06
C SER A 28 -5.69 -5.60 -1.62
N LEU A 29 -5.93 -6.83 -2.07
CA LEU A 29 -7.26 -7.26 -2.54
C LEU A 29 -8.10 -7.93 -1.45
N ASN A 30 -7.54 -8.10 -0.25
CA ASN A 30 -8.17 -8.84 0.85
C ASN A 30 -8.71 -10.21 0.41
N GLY A 31 -8.02 -10.86 -0.52
CA GLY A 31 -8.42 -12.11 -1.14
C GLY A 31 -7.53 -13.27 -0.71
N HIS A 32 -7.40 -14.24 -1.62
CA HIS A 32 -6.55 -15.41 -1.45
C HIS A 32 -5.45 -15.43 -2.49
N ALA A 33 -4.30 -16.00 -2.13
CA ALA A 33 -3.26 -16.32 -3.08
C ALA A 33 -3.82 -17.17 -4.23
N ILE A 34 -3.37 -16.87 -5.45
CA ILE A 34 -3.62 -17.73 -6.60
C ILE A 34 -2.54 -18.81 -6.68
N GLU A 35 -2.88 -19.96 -7.28
CA GLU A 35 -1.93 -21.04 -7.49
C GLU A 35 -0.76 -20.56 -8.35
N ARG A 36 0.48 -20.84 -7.93
CA ARG A 36 1.68 -20.34 -8.61
C ARG A 36 1.82 -20.88 -10.04
N SER A 37 1.34 -22.09 -10.28
CA SER A 37 1.30 -22.77 -11.58
C SER A 37 0.09 -22.40 -12.44
N SER A 38 -0.83 -21.55 -11.95
CA SER A 38 -2.02 -21.18 -12.72
C SER A 38 -1.69 -20.36 -13.97
N SER A 39 -2.56 -20.44 -14.97
CA SER A 39 -2.51 -19.56 -16.15
C SER A 39 -2.59 -18.08 -15.73
N ALA A 40 -3.45 -17.74 -14.77
CA ALA A 40 -3.58 -16.37 -14.26
C ALA A 40 -2.25 -15.83 -13.69
N MET A 41 -1.52 -16.63 -12.90
CA MET A 41 -0.19 -16.22 -12.41
C MET A 41 0.79 -16.08 -13.57
N THR A 42 0.79 -17.03 -14.50
CA THR A 42 1.65 -17.01 -15.69
C THR A 42 1.42 -15.75 -16.52
N ASP A 43 0.16 -15.38 -16.76
CA ASP A 43 -0.22 -14.20 -17.54
C ASP A 43 0.20 -12.90 -16.84
N LEU A 44 0.02 -12.80 -15.52
CA LEU A 44 0.47 -11.65 -14.73
C LEU A 44 2.00 -11.49 -14.80
N VAL A 45 2.75 -12.60 -14.65
CA VAL A 45 4.21 -12.58 -14.75
C VAL A 45 4.67 -12.24 -16.17
N ALA A 46 4.04 -12.81 -17.20
CA ALA A 46 4.33 -12.53 -18.60
C ALA A 46 4.06 -11.06 -18.95
N TYR A 47 2.95 -10.49 -18.47
CA TYR A 47 2.66 -9.07 -18.63
C TYR A 47 3.72 -8.19 -17.95
N MET A 48 4.09 -8.51 -16.70
CA MET A 48 5.13 -7.79 -15.98
C MET A 48 6.50 -7.89 -16.66
N TRP A 49 6.81 -9.03 -17.29
CA TRP A 49 7.99 -9.19 -18.14
C TRP A 49 7.92 -8.30 -19.37
N TYR A 50 6.79 -8.31 -20.08
CA TYR A 50 6.58 -7.55 -21.31
C TYR A 50 6.76 -6.04 -21.12
N ILE A 51 6.21 -5.47 -20.03
CA ILE A 51 6.37 -4.05 -19.69
C ILE A 51 7.76 -3.72 -19.10
N SER A 52 8.56 -4.73 -18.76
CA SER A 52 9.94 -4.55 -18.27
C SER A 52 10.99 -4.65 -19.40
N ARG A 53 10.59 -4.84 -20.67
CA ARG A 53 11.55 -4.96 -21.78
C ARG A 53 12.44 -3.71 -21.89
N GLY A 54 13.73 -3.92 -22.09
CA GLY A 54 14.74 -2.85 -22.16
C GLY A 54 15.25 -2.35 -20.81
N VAL A 55 14.68 -2.80 -19.69
CA VAL A 55 15.21 -2.51 -18.35
C VAL A 55 16.30 -3.54 -18.02
N PRO A 56 17.53 -3.11 -17.67
CA PRO A 56 18.57 -4.03 -17.20
C PRO A 56 18.11 -4.81 -15.97
N VAL A 57 18.56 -6.07 -15.85
CA VAL A 57 18.39 -6.84 -14.61
C VAL A 57 19.06 -6.06 -13.47
N ASP A 58 18.35 -5.92 -12.35
CA ASP A 58 18.71 -5.07 -11.20
C ASP A 58 18.89 -3.57 -11.49
N GLY A 59 18.45 -3.10 -12.65
CA GLY A 59 18.44 -1.69 -13.02
C GLY A 59 17.55 -0.85 -12.10
N LYS A 60 18.04 0.35 -11.72
CA LYS A 60 17.22 1.39 -11.10
C LYS A 60 16.44 2.10 -12.19
N ILE A 61 15.11 2.22 -12.02
CA ILE A 61 14.23 2.91 -12.97
C ILE A 61 13.83 4.25 -12.36
N ALA A 62 13.90 5.33 -13.13
CA ALA A 62 13.37 6.63 -12.70
C ALA A 62 11.85 6.52 -12.40
N GLY A 63 11.39 7.13 -11.31
CA GLY A 63 9.98 7.03 -10.88
C GLY A 63 9.60 5.69 -10.24
N GLN A 64 10.58 4.82 -9.94
CA GLN A 64 10.32 3.54 -9.29
C GLN A 64 9.79 3.71 -7.85
N GLY A 65 8.68 3.00 -7.57
CA GLY A 65 8.09 2.95 -6.24
C GLY A 65 7.35 4.23 -5.88
N ILE A 66 7.08 4.41 -4.59
CA ILE A 66 6.42 5.60 -4.08
C ILE A 66 7.48 6.43 -3.36
N LYS A 67 7.67 7.68 -3.79
CA LYS A 67 8.63 8.60 -3.17
C LYS A 67 8.13 8.99 -1.77
N PRO A 68 8.90 8.77 -0.70
CA PRO A 68 8.47 9.12 0.65
C PRO A 68 8.38 10.64 0.82
N LEU A 69 7.44 11.08 1.66
CA LEU A 69 7.36 12.45 2.15
C LEU A 69 8.17 12.58 3.45
N SER A 70 8.70 13.78 3.71
CA SER A 70 9.46 14.07 4.94
C SER A 70 8.58 14.59 6.09
N VAL A 71 7.35 15.03 5.79
CA VAL A 71 6.40 15.55 6.79
C VAL A 71 5.96 14.46 7.78
N GLN A 72 5.69 14.88 9.00
CA GLN A 72 5.27 14.03 10.12
C GLN A 72 4.06 14.65 10.82
N ASN A 73 3.43 13.89 11.73
CA ASN A 73 2.32 14.36 12.57
C ASN A 73 1.10 14.83 11.77
N GLY A 74 0.38 13.88 11.16
CA GLY A 74 -0.87 14.18 10.44
C GLY A 74 -2.01 14.55 11.39
N ASP A 75 -2.80 15.56 11.00
CA ASP A 75 -3.99 16.01 11.73
C ASP A 75 -5.27 15.44 11.08
N THR A 76 -5.97 14.60 11.83
CA THR A 76 -7.18 13.93 11.32
C THR A 76 -8.38 14.87 11.13
N LEU A 77 -8.45 16.00 11.85
CA LEU A 77 -9.53 16.98 11.69
C LEU A 77 -9.34 17.77 10.40
N ARG A 78 -8.11 18.23 10.12
CA ARG A 78 -7.78 18.82 8.82
C ARG A 78 -7.94 17.80 7.70
N GLY A 79 -7.50 16.56 7.92
CA GLY A 79 -7.67 15.46 6.98
C GLY A 79 -9.12 15.19 6.62
N GLN A 80 -10.05 15.26 7.58
CA GLN A 80 -11.48 15.13 7.34
C GLN A 80 -12.01 16.24 6.42
N ALA A 81 -11.61 17.50 6.66
CA ALA A 81 -12.01 18.62 5.82
C ALA A 81 -11.46 18.49 4.39
N ILE A 82 -10.20 18.07 4.25
CA ILE A 82 -9.56 17.82 2.95
C ILE A 82 -10.29 16.68 2.22
N PHE A 83 -10.63 15.60 2.92
CA PHE A 83 -11.39 14.48 2.37
C PHE A 83 -12.76 14.92 1.83
N ALA A 84 -13.49 15.70 2.62
CA ALA A 84 -14.79 16.26 2.24
C ALA A 84 -14.70 17.17 1.00
N ALA A 85 -13.64 17.96 0.87
CA ALA A 85 -13.48 18.88 -0.25
C ALA A 85 -12.94 18.22 -1.54
N ASN A 86 -12.14 17.15 -1.43
CA ASN A 86 -11.35 16.65 -2.56
C ASN A 86 -11.59 15.18 -2.92
N CYS A 87 -12.20 14.37 -2.05
CA CYS A 87 -12.20 12.92 -2.21
C CYS A 87 -13.61 12.32 -2.32
N VAL A 88 -14.60 12.89 -1.61
CA VAL A 88 -15.96 12.33 -1.50
C VAL A 88 -16.68 12.20 -2.84
N ALA A 89 -16.39 13.09 -3.79
CA ALA A 89 -17.02 13.09 -5.11
C ALA A 89 -16.81 11.75 -5.85
N CYS A 90 -15.66 11.10 -5.64
CA CYS A 90 -15.32 9.83 -6.26
C CYS A 90 -15.43 8.66 -5.27
N HIS A 91 -14.88 8.81 -4.07
CA HIS A 91 -14.78 7.70 -3.09
C HIS A 91 -16.00 7.56 -2.18
N GLY A 92 -17.00 8.43 -2.33
CA GLY A 92 -18.21 8.46 -1.52
C GLY A 92 -18.00 9.13 -0.15
N ASN A 93 -19.10 9.64 0.42
CA ASN A 93 -19.07 10.39 1.68
C ASN A 93 -18.49 9.58 2.86
N ASN A 94 -18.73 8.27 2.83
CA ASN A 94 -18.26 7.33 3.85
C ASN A 94 -17.06 6.50 3.38
N GLY A 95 -16.35 6.92 2.31
CA GLY A 95 -15.15 6.23 1.79
C GLY A 95 -15.39 4.81 1.29
N GLY A 96 -16.66 4.42 1.11
CA GLY A 96 -17.08 3.09 0.68
C GLY A 96 -16.87 2.80 -0.80
N GLY A 97 -16.35 3.78 -1.55
CA GLY A 97 -16.12 3.67 -2.99
C GLY A 97 -17.38 3.94 -3.81
N SER A 98 -17.20 3.87 -5.12
CA SER A 98 -18.23 4.01 -6.15
C SER A 98 -17.85 3.16 -7.37
N THR A 99 -18.60 3.26 -8.46
CA THR A 99 -18.25 2.62 -9.73
C THR A 99 -16.99 3.20 -10.38
N VAL A 100 -16.58 4.42 -10.00
CA VAL A 100 -15.44 5.13 -10.60
C VAL A 100 -14.22 5.19 -9.69
N ALA A 101 -14.36 4.87 -8.40
CA ALA A 101 -13.23 4.87 -7.46
C ALA A 101 -13.38 3.84 -6.34
N PRO A 102 -12.28 3.23 -5.88
CA PRO A 102 -12.33 2.14 -4.90
C PRO A 102 -12.73 2.60 -3.50
N ALA A 103 -13.15 1.64 -2.67
CA ALA A 103 -13.31 1.84 -1.25
C ALA A 103 -11.95 2.11 -0.58
N LEU A 104 -11.87 3.17 0.22
CA LEU A 104 -10.65 3.58 0.94
C LEU A 104 -10.55 2.93 2.33
N TRP A 105 -11.69 2.52 2.88
CA TRP A 105 -11.82 1.77 4.12
C TRP A 105 -13.13 0.94 4.10
N GLY A 106 -13.42 0.24 5.19
CA GLY A 106 -14.56 -0.66 5.29
C GLY A 106 -14.31 -2.03 4.68
N ALA A 107 -15.33 -2.90 4.71
CA ALA A 107 -15.21 -4.33 4.38
C ALA A 107 -14.73 -4.62 2.95
N HIS A 108 -14.90 -3.67 2.02
CA HIS A 108 -14.55 -3.82 0.60
C HIS A 108 -13.24 -3.10 0.23
N SER A 109 -12.46 -2.68 1.21
CA SER A 109 -11.14 -2.07 0.99
C SER A 109 -10.00 -3.05 1.27
N PHE A 110 -8.77 -2.60 1.09
CA PHE A 110 -7.57 -3.34 1.44
C PHE A 110 -7.50 -3.58 2.97
N ASN A 111 -6.94 -4.72 3.36
CA ASN A 111 -6.80 -5.07 4.77
C ASN A 111 -5.61 -4.36 5.44
N VAL A 112 -5.55 -4.50 6.75
CA VAL A 112 -4.53 -3.85 7.59
C VAL A 112 -3.09 -4.25 7.23
N GLY A 113 -2.88 -5.41 6.60
CA GLY A 113 -1.56 -5.89 6.17
C GLY A 113 -1.06 -5.26 4.87
N ALA A 114 -1.90 -4.52 4.14
CA ALA A 114 -1.53 -3.84 2.91
C ALA A 114 -0.56 -2.68 3.18
N ALA A 115 0.33 -2.39 2.22
CA ALA A 115 1.23 -1.24 2.36
C ALA A 115 0.46 0.08 2.46
N MET A 116 -0.70 0.18 1.81
CA MET A 116 -1.56 1.37 1.81
C MET A 116 -2.25 1.63 3.17
N ALA A 117 -2.21 0.68 4.10
CA ALA A 117 -2.69 0.90 5.47
C ALA A 117 -1.74 1.79 6.29
N ARG A 118 -0.49 1.94 5.84
CA ARG A 118 0.53 2.76 6.49
C ARG A 118 0.41 4.22 6.05
N VAL A 119 0.30 5.13 7.02
CA VAL A 119 0.05 6.56 6.81
C VAL A 119 1.07 7.19 5.85
N GLN A 120 2.36 6.88 5.98
CA GLN A 120 3.39 7.48 5.13
C GLN A 120 3.36 6.95 3.68
N THR A 121 2.90 5.72 3.50
CA THR A 121 2.72 5.16 2.14
C THR A 121 1.49 5.80 1.48
N ALA A 122 0.39 5.91 2.22
CA ALA A 122 -0.83 6.55 1.74
C ALA A 122 -0.65 8.03 1.44
N SER A 123 0.03 8.79 2.32
CA SER A 123 0.30 10.22 2.12
C SER A 123 1.10 10.45 0.84
N SER A 124 2.14 9.65 0.63
CA SER A 124 2.97 9.72 -0.56
C SER A 124 2.18 9.35 -1.82
N PHE A 125 1.36 8.30 -1.78
CA PHE A 125 0.50 7.94 -2.91
C PHE A 125 -0.47 9.09 -3.25
N ILE A 126 -1.12 9.66 -2.24
CA ILE A 126 -2.07 10.76 -2.39
C ILE A 126 -1.38 11.99 -2.99
N ARG A 127 -0.23 12.39 -2.46
CA ARG A 127 0.54 13.55 -2.94
C ARG A 127 0.81 13.51 -4.44
N TYR A 128 1.18 12.35 -4.97
CA TYR A 128 1.61 12.23 -6.37
C TYR A 128 0.54 11.74 -7.33
N ASN A 129 -0.58 11.19 -6.84
CA ASN A 129 -1.58 10.54 -7.71
C ASN A 129 -3.02 10.99 -7.44
N MET A 130 -3.27 11.77 -6.38
CA MET A 130 -4.61 12.19 -5.99
C MET A 130 -4.72 13.71 -5.79
N PRO A 131 -5.91 14.29 -6.00
CA PRO A 131 -7.05 13.72 -6.73
C PRO A 131 -6.66 13.31 -8.17
N PHE A 132 -7.31 12.28 -8.72
CA PHE A 132 -6.90 11.68 -10.00
C PHE A 132 -6.90 12.68 -11.17
N ASP A 133 -7.86 13.60 -11.18
CA ASP A 133 -8.01 14.66 -12.18
C ASP A 133 -6.98 15.79 -12.01
N ARG A 134 -6.45 15.96 -10.81
CA ARG A 134 -5.54 17.07 -10.44
C ARG A 134 -4.43 16.59 -9.48
N PRO A 135 -3.59 15.65 -9.92
CA PRO A 135 -2.54 15.10 -9.06
C PRO A 135 -1.57 16.21 -8.65
N GLY A 136 -1.20 16.20 -7.37
CA GLY A 136 -0.26 17.18 -6.82
C GLY A 136 -0.85 18.53 -6.43
N VAL A 137 -2.18 18.69 -6.45
CA VAL A 137 -2.85 19.88 -5.91
C VAL A 137 -2.76 19.96 -4.38
N LEU A 138 -2.73 18.80 -3.71
CA LEU A 138 -2.49 18.74 -2.27
C LEU A 138 -0.98 18.82 -2.00
N ASP A 139 -0.58 19.67 -1.07
CA ASP A 139 0.80 19.68 -0.58
C ASP A 139 1.12 18.44 0.28
N ASP A 140 2.37 18.33 0.69
CA ASP A 140 2.85 17.18 1.47
C ASP A 140 2.09 17.04 2.82
N GLN A 141 1.83 18.14 3.52
CA GLN A 141 1.15 18.12 4.83
C GLN A 141 -0.34 17.81 4.67
N GLN A 142 -1.01 18.40 3.68
CA GLN A 142 -2.39 18.10 3.35
C GLN A 142 -2.57 16.62 2.99
N SER A 143 -1.62 16.07 2.22
CA SER A 143 -1.60 14.65 1.84
C SER A 143 -1.40 13.74 3.07
N LEU A 144 -0.57 14.17 4.02
CA LEU A 144 -0.38 13.46 5.30
C LEU A 144 -1.62 13.53 6.19
N ASP A 145 -2.23 14.70 6.32
CA ASP A 145 -3.42 14.93 7.14
C ASP A 145 -4.58 14.05 6.66
N VAL A 146 -4.86 14.04 5.35
CA VAL A 146 -5.90 13.17 4.79
C VAL A 146 -5.53 11.69 4.92
N ALA A 147 -4.27 11.29 4.70
CA ALA A 147 -3.84 9.91 4.92
C ALA A 147 -4.05 9.46 6.37
N ALA A 148 -3.72 10.31 7.35
CA ALA A 148 -3.95 10.03 8.77
C ALA A 148 -5.45 9.85 9.07
N TYR A 149 -6.29 10.71 8.50
CA TYR A 149 -7.75 10.57 8.57
C TYR A 149 -8.24 9.22 8.01
N LEU A 150 -7.74 8.80 6.84
CA LEU A 150 -8.10 7.53 6.20
C LEU A 150 -7.62 6.30 7.01
N SER A 151 -6.43 6.38 7.60
CA SER A 151 -5.87 5.28 8.39
C SER A 151 -6.62 5.04 9.70
N ASN A 152 -7.32 6.04 10.24
CA ASN A 152 -8.15 5.90 11.46
C ASN A 152 -9.58 5.38 11.18
N ARG A 153 -9.75 4.63 10.09
CA ARG A 153 -11.03 4.05 9.66
C ARG A 153 -10.99 2.52 9.71
N PRO A 154 -12.12 1.85 10.04
CA PRO A 154 -12.16 0.40 10.14
C PRO A 154 -11.87 -0.25 8.78
N ARG A 155 -11.14 -1.36 8.80
CA ARG A 155 -10.81 -2.16 7.61
C ARG A 155 -10.62 -3.63 7.99
N PRO A 156 -10.63 -4.57 7.04
CA PRO A 156 -10.43 -5.97 7.33
C PRO A 156 -9.08 -6.22 8.00
N ASP A 157 -9.05 -7.20 8.89
CA ASP A 157 -7.80 -7.65 9.51
C ASP A 157 -7.03 -8.59 8.56
N PHE A 158 -5.74 -8.83 8.84
CA PHE A 158 -4.90 -9.78 8.12
C PHE A 158 -4.30 -10.81 9.06
N ARG A 159 -4.63 -12.10 8.84
CA ARG A 159 -4.10 -13.20 9.65
C ARG A 159 -2.59 -13.35 9.40
N GLY A 160 -1.82 -13.53 10.47
CA GLY A 160 -0.38 -13.73 10.38
C GLY A 160 0.43 -12.44 10.29
N LYS A 161 -0.23 -11.27 10.23
CA LYS A 161 0.42 -9.94 10.22
C LYS A 161 1.41 -9.74 11.36
N GLU A 162 1.16 -10.36 12.51
CA GLU A 162 2.02 -10.26 13.70
C GLU A 162 3.42 -10.86 13.53
N ASN A 163 3.63 -11.65 12.46
CA ASN A 163 4.91 -12.25 12.10
C ASN A 163 5.68 -11.40 11.08
N ASP A 164 5.11 -10.28 10.61
CA ASP A 164 5.80 -9.36 9.70
C ASP A 164 7.02 -8.72 10.40
N TRP A 165 8.06 -8.43 9.62
CA TRP A 165 9.33 -7.84 10.09
C TRP A 165 9.95 -8.62 11.25
N PRO A 166 10.33 -9.90 11.03
CA PRO A 166 10.87 -10.76 12.09
C PRO A 166 12.21 -10.24 12.67
N LYS A 167 12.89 -9.32 11.99
CA LYS A 167 14.15 -8.70 12.44
C LYS A 167 13.97 -7.42 13.25
N GLY A 168 12.73 -7.00 13.52
CA GLY A 168 12.46 -5.77 14.28
C GLY A 168 12.68 -4.47 13.51
N ASP A 169 12.82 -4.55 12.19
CA ASP A 169 13.04 -3.42 11.27
C ASP A 169 11.73 -2.90 10.64
N ALA A 170 10.65 -2.97 11.43
CA ALA A 170 9.34 -2.51 10.99
C ALA A 170 9.29 -0.98 10.86
N PRO A 171 8.62 -0.44 9.83
CA PRO A 171 8.30 0.97 9.77
C PRO A 171 7.51 1.42 11.01
N PRO A 172 7.74 2.66 11.51
CA PRO A 172 7.09 3.13 12.74
C PRO A 172 5.57 3.33 12.57
N ASP A 173 5.08 3.38 11.33
CA ASP A 173 3.67 3.60 10.98
C ASP A 173 2.89 2.30 10.67
N VAL A 174 3.41 1.14 11.12
CA VAL A 174 2.68 -0.13 11.03
C VAL A 174 1.46 -0.09 11.98
N PRO A 175 0.23 -0.29 11.47
CA PRO A 175 -0.99 -0.08 12.25
C PRO A 175 -1.42 -1.29 13.10
N TYR A 176 -0.48 -2.18 13.45
CA TYR A 176 -0.74 -3.40 14.23
C TYR A 176 0.48 -3.84 15.04
N ALA A 177 0.23 -4.58 16.12
CA ALA A 177 1.28 -5.12 16.97
C ALA A 177 2.07 -6.24 16.28
N LEU A 178 3.40 -6.23 16.47
CA LEU A 178 4.34 -7.23 15.94
C LEU A 178 4.92 -8.07 17.07
N LYS A 179 5.26 -9.34 16.77
CA LYS A 179 5.98 -10.21 17.71
C LYS A 179 7.42 -9.76 17.95
N SER A 180 8.09 -9.27 16.91
CA SER A 180 9.47 -8.79 16.99
C SER A 180 9.64 -7.57 17.91
N ALA A 181 8.58 -6.79 18.14
CA ALA A 181 8.59 -5.69 19.09
C ALA A 181 8.62 -6.14 20.57
N LYS A 182 8.29 -7.40 20.86
CA LYS A 182 8.27 -7.96 22.23
C LYS A 182 9.56 -8.64 22.64
N SER A 183 10.45 -8.96 21.69
CA SER A 183 11.70 -9.68 21.92
C SER A 183 12.90 -8.76 22.20
N GLY A 184 12.68 -7.44 22.23
CA GLY A 184 13.69 -6.42 22.52
C GLY A 184 13.44 -5.66 23.82
N SER A 185 12.56 -6.17 24.69
CA SER A 185 12.25 -5.65 26.04
C SER A 185 12.90 -6.52 27.11
#